data_AF-A0A832IW12-F1
#
_entry.id   AF-A0A832IW12-F1
#
_cell.length_a   1.000
_cell.length_b   1.000
_cell.length_c   1.000
_cell.angle_alpha   90.00
_cell.angle_beta   90.00
_cell.angle_gamma   90.00
#
_symmetry.space_group_name_H-M   'P 1'
#
loop_
_entity.id
_entity.type
_entity.pdbx_description
1 polymer ?
#
loop_
_entity_poly.entity_id
_entity_poly.type
_entity_poly.pdbx_seq_one_letter_code
_entity_poly.pdbx_strand_id
1 'polypeptide(L)'
;MQIMKKIFSVIAALLLLVLIYLSFNLIQMGDAAKVYKSDYATLHSVEFGMFNSDVWTDKITQIIDKKIENFDLNTSNRNEIKGYIETIIDTLVSEAERVVRERNKGKRGFLDSILGSTKQMITDSIIDFKDLRKRVPEFTDAVISEAEKPTNQQRAKKVIREKLKAFMNERFQRHTDMRAYDAVIQKYHADNLTTCNTVLDTKMHTLQKGMHSAMILMLLVVAVIIPLIIFQGSLTAIGLFLLSGTT
;
A
#
# COMPACT_ATOMS: atom_id res chain seq x y z
N MET A 1 -46.31 -44.44 40.64
CA MET A 1 -46.25 -43.72 39.34
C MET A 1 -46.15 -42.19 39.49
N GLN A 2 -46.93 -41.53 40.37
CA GLN A 2 -46.87 -40.06 40.52
C GLN A 2 -45.56 -39.50 41.10
N ILE A 3 -44.90 -40.21 42.03
CA ILE A 3 -43.64 -39.77 42.64
C ILE A 3 -42.51 -39.72 41.58
N MET A 4 -42.40 -40.72 40.70
CA MET A 4 -41.43 -40.72 39.58
C MET A 4 -41.64 -39.53 38.63
N LYS A 5 -42.90 -39.19 38.30
CA LYS A 5 -43.19 -38.02 37.45
C LYS A 5 -42.74 -36.70 38.07
N LYS A 6 -42.93 -36.53 39.39
CA LYS A 6 -42.43 -35.33 40.10
C LYS A 6 -40.90 -35.26 40.10
N ILE A 7 -40.22 -36.38 40.29
CA ILE A 7 -38.74 -36.45 40.25
C ILE A 7 -38.21 -36.04 38.86
N PHE A 8 -38.78 -36.60 37.79
CA PHE A 8 -38.36 -36.23 36.43
C PHE A 8 -38.62 -34.75 36.09
N SER A 9 -39.70 -34.17 36.63
CA SER A 9 -40.00 -32.74 36.44
C SER A 9 -38.96 -31.85 37.14
N VAL A 10 -38.55 -32.19 38.36
CA VAL A 10 -37.49 -31.47 39.08
C VAL A 10 -36.15 -31.59 38.34
N ILE A 11 -35.82 -32.77 37.82
CA ILE A 11 -34.59 -32.96 37.02
C ILE A 11 -34.62 -32.13 35.74
N ALA A 12 -35.74 -32.10 35.01
CA ALA A 12 -35.89 -31.29 33.80
C ALA A 12 -35.77 -29.79 34.10
N ALA A 13 -36.36 -29.32 35.21
CA ALA A 13 -36.22 -27.93 35.65
C ALA A 13 -34.77 -27.57 35.99
N LEU A 14 -34.02 -28.48 36.65
CA LEU A 14 -32.61 -28.29 36.95
C LEU A 14 -31.77 -28.26 35.66
N LEU A 15 -32.03 -29.14 34.69
CA LEU A 15 -31.34 -29.14 33.40
C LEU A 15 -31.63 -27.88 32.58
N LEU A 16 -32.83 -27.30 32.67
CA LEU A 16 -33.15 -26.01 32.07
C LEU A 16 -32.32 -24.87 32.68
N LEU A 17 -32.12 -24.85 33.99
CA LEU A 17 -31.23 -23.88 34.64
C LEU A 17 -29.78 -24.03 34.15
N VAL A 18 -29.32 -25.27 33.94
CA VAL A 18 -28.00 -25.55 33.35
C VAL A 18 -27.92 -25.01 31.91
N LEU A 19 -28.96 -25.16 31.08
CA LEU A 19 -28.99 -24.59 29.73
C LEU A 19 -28.95 -23.06 29.71
N ILE A 20 -29.65 -22.40 30.64
CA ILE A 20 -29.60 -20.95 30.78
C ILE A 20 -28.18 -20.50 31.12
N TYR A 21 -27.53 -21.18 32.08
CA TYR A 21 -26.15 -20.91 32.44
C TYR A 21 -25.18 -21.12 31.27
N LEU A 22 -25.30 -22.24 30.54
CA LEU A 22 -24.46 -22.53 29.37
C LEU A 22 -24.66 -21.51 28.25
N SER A 23 -25.90 -21.06 28.02
CA SER A 23 -26.21 -20.00 27.06
C SER A 23 -25.53 -18.69 27.44
N PHE A 24 -25.61 -18.28 28.71
CA PHE A 24 -24.95 -17.08 29.19
C PHE A 24 -23.43 -17.15 29.04
N ASN A 25 -22.83 -18.29 29.40
CA ASN A 25 -21.40 -18.52 29.24
C ASN A 25 -20.97 -18.47 27.75
N LEU A 26 -21.77 -19.05 26.85
CA LEU A 26 -21.51 -19.03 25.42
C LEU A 26 -21.56 -17.61 24.84
N ILE A 27 -22.51 -16.78 25.29
CA ILE A 27 -22.61 -15.37 24.90
C ILE A 27 -21.35 -14.61 25.32
N GLN A 28 -20.90 -14.78 26.58
CA GLN A 28 -19.68 -14.11 27.05
C GLN A 28 -18.43 -14.52 26.26
N MET A 29 -18.25 -15.81 25.99
CA MET A 29 -17.13 -16.29 25.16
C MET A 29 -17.21 -15.74 23.73
N GLY A 30 -18.42 -15.68 23.17
CA GLY A 30 -18.67 -15.11 21.84
C GLY A 30 -18.34 -13.62 21.77
N ASP A 31 -18.71 -12.84 22.78
CA ASP A 31 -18.41 -11.41 22.83
C ASP A 31 -16.91 -11.16 22.99
N ALA A 32 -16.22 -11.95 23.81
CA ALA A 32 -14.76 -11.90 23.89
C ALA A 32 -14.11 -12.23 22.54
N ALA A 33 -14.59 -13.28 21.85
CA ALA A 33 -14.07 -13.66 20.53
C ALA A 33 -14.29 -12.57 19.47
N LYS A 34 -15.42 -11.86 19.51
CA LYS A 34 -15.67 -10.70 18.63
C LYS A 34 -14.65 -9.59 18.84
N VAL A 35 -14.31 -9.27 20.10
CA VAL A 35 -13.30 -8.26 20.42
C VAL A 35 -11.93 -8.65 19.86
N TYR A 36 -11.49 -9.88 20.08
CA TYR A 36 -10.21 -10.36 19.53
C TYR A 36 -10.16 -10.34 18.01
N LYS A 37 -11.27 -10.73 17.35
CA LYS A 37 -11.37 -10.70 15.89
C LYS A 37 -11.40 -9.27 15.34
N SER A 38 -12.03 -8.35 16.05
CA SER A 38 -12.03 -6.92 15.71
C SER A 38 -10.62 -6.35 15.81
N ASP A 39 -9.92 -6.60 16.92
CA ASP A 39 -8.54 -6.14 17.12
C ASP A 39 -7.59 -6.72 16.06
N TYR A 40 -7.75 -8.02 15.73
CA TYR A 40 -7.01 -8.65 14.63
C TYR A 40 -7.28 -7.98 13.28
N ALA A 41 -8.55 -7.66 12.99
CA ALA A 41 -8.93 -6.98 11.76
C ALA A 41 -8.38 -5.55 11.69
N THR A 42 -8.32 -4.84 12.82
CA THR A 42 -7.66 -3.54 12.91
C THR A 42 -6.19 -3.66 12.52
N LEU A 43 -5.43 -4.58 13.12
CA LEU A 43 -4.01 -4.77 12.80
C LEU A 43 -3.74 -5.16 11.34
N HIS A 44 -4.67 -5.90 10.72
CA HIS A 44 -4.57 -6.33 9.31
C HIS A 44 -5.36 -5.44 8.35
N SER A 45 -5.81 -4.27 8.79
CA SER A 45 -6.51 -3.34 7.93
C SER A 45 -5.62 -2.89 6.77
N VAL A 46 -6.22 -2.78 5.58
CA VAL A 46 -5.53 -2.24 4.39
C VAL A 46 -5.05 -0.81 4.61
N GLU A 47 -5.66 -0.09 5.55
CA GLU A 47 -5.30 1.26 5.98
C GLU A 47 -3.85 1.34 6.48
N PHE A 48 -3.44 0.42 7.37
CA PHE A 48 -2.10 0.42 7.94
C PHE A 48 -1.07 -0.26 7.02
N GLY A 49 -1.54 -1.02 6.03
CA GLY A 49 -0.72 -1.72 5.05
C GLY A 49 -0.59 -0.98 3.72
N MET A 50 -1.52 -1.24 2.79
CA MET A 50 -1.44 -0.77 1.40
C MET A 50 -1.70 0.73 1.25
N PHE A 51 -2.60 1.28 2.06
CA PHE A 51 -2.97 2.70 1.99
C PHE A 51 -2.17 3.58 2.94
N ASN A 52 -1.24 2.97 3.69
CA ASN A 52 -0.30 3.70 4.50
C ASN A 52 0.72 4.40 3.59
N SER A 53 0.71 5.73 3.59
CA SER A 53 1.58 6.57 2.76
C SER A 53 3.05 6.26 3.00
N ASP A 54 3.40 5.90 4.23
CA ASP A 54 4.79 5.74 4.67
C ASP A 54 5.32 4.40 4.17
N VAL A 55 4.53 3.35 4.35
CA VAL A 55 4.84 1.99 3.88
C VAL A 55 4.92 1.94 2.36
N TRP A 56 3.98 2.57 1.65
CA TRP A 56 4.01 2.59 0.20
C TRP A 56 5.16 3.44 -0.34
N THR A 57 5.41 4.62 0.26
CA THR A 57 6.54 5.49 -0.13
C THR A 57 7.88 4.77 0.01
N ASP A 58 8.09 4.06 1.10
CA ASP A 58 9.31 3.28 1.31
C ASP A 58 9.45 2.15 0.29
N LYS A 59 8.39 1.36 0.06
CA LYS A 59 8.39 0.27 -0.93
C LYS A 59 8.68 0.76 -2.35
N ILE A 60 8.01 1.82 -2.79
CA ILE A 60 8.23 2.41 -4.12
C ILE A 60 9.64 2.98 -4.24
N THR A 61 10.10 3.69 -3.20
CA THR A 61 11.46 4.22 -3.17
C THR A 61 12.48 3.09 -3.34
N GLN A 62 12.32 1.96 -2.64
CA GLN A 62 13.21 0.81 -2.77
C GLN A 62 13.18 0.17 -4.17
N ILE A 63 12.00 0.03 -4.79
CA ILE A 63 11.87 -0.53 -6.13
C ILE A 63 12.56 0.36 -7.16
N ILE A 64 12.29 1.67 -7.11
CA ILE A 64 12.89 2.62 -8.04
C ILE A 64 14.39 2.74 -7.76
N ASP A 65 14.83 2.69 -6.51
CA ASP A 65 16.25 2.73 -6.15
C ASP A 65 17.01 1.55 -6.79
N LYS A 66 16.46 0.33 -6.68
CA LYS A 66 17.00 -0.85 -7.38
C LYS A 66 16.99 -0.67 -8.90
N LYS A 67 15.98 0.00 -9.47
CA LYS A 67 15.93 0.25 -10.91
C LYS A 67 16.98 1.28 -11.35
N ILE A 68 17.23 2.31 -10.56
CA ILE A 68 18.28 3.31 -10.77
C ILE A 68 19.66 2.65 -10.65
N GLU A 69 19.86 1.81 -9.63
CA GLU A 69 21.13 1.11 -9.42
C GLU A 69 21.48 0.20 -10.60
N ASN A 70 20.51 -0.55 -11.11
CA ASN A 70 20.67 -1.47 -12.25
C ASN A 70 20.61 -0.78 -13.63
N PHE A 71 20.36 0.54 -13.69
CA PHE A 71 20.33 1.26 -14.96
C PHE A 71 21.75 1.70 -15.35
N ASP A 72 22.31 1.10 -16.40
CA ASP A 72 23.58 1.56 -16.99
C ASP A 72 23.33 2.02 -18.43
N LEU A 73 24.02 3.10 -18.83
CA LEU A 73 24.09 3.43 -20.26
C LEU A 73 24.94 2.36 -20.92
N ASN A 74 24.32 1.60 -21.81
CA ASN A 74 24.94 0.48 -22.50
C ASN A 74 24.54 0.53 -23.98
N THR A 75 25.12 -0.36 -24.78
CA THR A 75 24.92 -0.38 -26.24
C THR A 75 23.44 -0.53 -26.64
N SER A 76 22.60 -1.11 -25.79
CA SER A 76 21.17 -1.32 -26.06
C SER A 76 20.34 -0.04 -25.95
N ASN A 77 20.69 0.90 -25.07
CA ASN A 77 19.96 2.16 -24.86
C ASN A 77 20.72 3.40 -25.40
N ARG A 78 21.97 3.22 -25.80
CA ARG A 78 22.84 4.29 -26.32
C ARG A 78 22.22 5.06 -27.48
N ASN A 79 21.66 4.36 -28.47
CA ASN A 79 21.12 5.01 -29.66
C ASN A 79 19.87 5.85 -29.37
N GLU A 80 19.03 5.37 -28.45
CA GLU A 80 17.83 6.10 -28.01
C GLU A 80 18.23 7.38 -27.28
N ILE A 81 19.16 7.27 -26.33
CA ILE A 81 19.68 8.41 -25.55
C ILE A 81 20.47 9.38 -26.44
N LYS A 82 21.16 8.87 -27.47
CA LYS A 82 21.80 9.68 -28.51
C LYS A 82 20.79 10.54 -29.23
N GLY A 83 19.69 9.97 -29.71
CA GLY A 83 18.64 10.74 -30.39
C GLY A 83 18.09 11.87 -29.53
N TYR A 84 17.89 11.62 -28.23
CA TYR A 84 17.45 12.67 -27.30
C TYR A 84 18.48 13.78 -27.11
N ILE A 85 19.74 13.44 -26.87
CA ILE A 85 20.82 14.43 -26.70
C ILE A 85 21.03 15.22 -27.99
N GLU A 86 21.00 14.56 -29.14
CA GLU A 86 21.13 15.19 -30.46
C GLU A 86 20.03 16.21 -30.70
N THR A 87 18.78 15.85 -30.39
CA THR A 87 17.62 16.75 -30.50
C THR A 87 17.76 17.97 -29.57
N ILE A 88 18.25 17.76 -28.34
CA ILE A 88 18.48 18.85 -27.39
C ILE A 88 19.56 19.80 -27.92
N ILE A 89 20.71 19.27 -28.38
CA ILE A 89 21.79 20.10 -28.91
C ILE A 89 21.34 20.83 -30.18
N ASP A 90 20.61 20.18 -31.09
CA ASP A 90 20.06 20.81 -32.31
C ASP A 90 19.10 21.96 -31.97
N THR A 91 18.25 21.75 -30.96
CA THR A 91 17.32 22.78 -30.46
C THR A 91 18.09 23.95 -29.86
N LEU A 92 19.13 23.69 -29.05
CA LEU A 92 19.97 24.74 -28.46
C LEU A 92 20.73 25.54 -29.53
N VAL A 93 21.25 24.87 -30.56
CA VAL A 93 21.90 25.53 -31.70
C VAL A 93 20.90 26.39 -32.46
N SER A 94 19.70 25.88 -32.72
CA SER A 94 18.63 26.61 -33.41
C SER A 94 18.17 27.83 -32.62
N GLU A 95 18.04 27.71 -31.30
CA GLU A 95 17.66 28.81 -30.42
C GLU A 95 18.78 29.85 -30.30
N ALA A 96 20.04 29.42 -30.23
CA ALA A 96 21.19 30.32 -30.27
C ALA A 96 21.26 31.10 -31.59
N GLU A 97 21.03 30.45 -32.73
CA GLU A 97 20.93 31.10 -34.04
C GLU A 97 19.82 32.15 -34.04
N ARG A 98 18.63 31.79 -33.53
CA ARG A 98 17.48 32.69 -33.44
C ARG A 98 17.82 33.94 -32.63
N VAL A 99 18.38 33.79 -31.44
CA VAL A 99 18.76 34.89 -30.54
C VAL A 99 19.82 35.80 -31.16
N VAL A 100 20.84 35.24 -31.83
CA VAL A 100 21.88 36.03 -32.49
C VAL A 100 21.33 36.77 -33.70
N ARG A 101 20.47 36.13 -34.50
CA ARG A 101 19.82 36.74 -35.66
C ARG A 101 18.88 37.86 -35.25
N GLU A 102 18.12 37.69 -34.16
CA GLU A 102 17.26 38.74 -33.61
C GLU A 102 18.06 39.95 -33.12
N ARG A 103 19.18 39.75 -32.39
CA ARG A 103 20.05 40.86 -31.98
C ARG A 103 20.72 41.58 -33.16
N ASN A 104 21.10 40.85 -34.19
CA ASN A 104 21.78 41.43 -35.35
C ASN A 104 20.83 42.16 -36.31
N LYS A 105 19.53 41.82 -36.36
CA LYS A 105 18.52 42.57 -37.12
C LYS A 105 18.44 44.04 -36.69
N GLY A 106 18.62 44.35 -35.40
CA GLY A 106 18.65 45.73 -34.89
C GLY A 106 19.91 46.53 -35.26
N LYS A 107 21.04 45.86 -35.54
CA LYS A 107 22.31 46.50 -35.91
C LYS A 107 22.52 46.62 -37.42
N ARG A 108 21.98 45.67 -38.21
CA ARG A 108 22.03 45.71 -39.68
C ARG A 108 21.35 46.94 -40.26
N GLY A 109 20.19 47.37 -39.72
CA GLY A 109 19.51 48.57 -40.20
C GLY A 109 20.31 49.88 -40.03
N PHE A 110 21.11 49.97 -38.97
CA PHE A 110 21.97 51.15 -38.72
C PHE A 110 23.27 51.13 -39.52
N LEU A 111 23.90 49.95 -39.69
CA LEU A 111 25.14 49.80 -40.44
C LEU A 111 24.95 49.78 -41.97
N ASP A 112 23.86 49.17 -42.48
CA ASP A 112 23.51 49.20 -43.91
C ASP A 112 23.14 50.62 -44.37
N SER A 113 22.66 51.48 -43.46
CA SER A 113 22.40 52.90 -43.74
C SER A 113 23.68 53.75 -43.81
N ILE A 114 24.80 53.29 -43.24
CA ILE A 114 26.06 54.05 -43.16
C ILE A 114 27.10 53.54 -44.17
N LEU A 115 27.12 52.24 -44.48
CA LEU A 115 28.11 51.61 -45.35
C LEU A 115 27.47 51.21 -46.69
N GLY A 116 27.25 52.20 -47.54
CA GLY A 116 26.86 51.97 -48.93
C GLY A 116 27.93 51.17 -49.70
N SER A 117 27.57 49.99 -50.18
CA SER A 117 28.17 49.28 -51.33
C SER A 117 29.57 48.66 -51.25
N THR A 118 30.31 48.71 -50.13
CA THR A 118 31.53 47.89 -49.99
C THR A 118 31.18 46.45 -49.56
N LYS A 119 30.67 45.69 -50.54
CA LYS A 119 30.71 44.22 -50.54
C LYS A 119 32.14 43.76 -50.27
N GLN A 120 32.36 42.97 -49.22
CA GLN A 120 32.78 41.56 -49.32
C GLN A 120 33.47 41.03 -48.04
N MET A 121 33.83 41.84 -47.03
CA MET A 121 34.87 41.37 -46.07
C MET A 121 34.57 41.46 -44.57
N ILE A 122 33.38 41.88 -44.13
CA ILE A 122 33.12 42.11 -42.68
C ILE A 122 32.09 41.11 -42.10
N THR A 123 31.43 40.29 -42.93
CA THR A 123 30.35 39.41 -42.46
C THR A 123 30.79 38.01 -41.99
N ASP A 124 32.06 37.65 -42.17
CA ASP A 124 32.54 36.28 -41.90
C ASP A 124 32.93 36.02 -40.44
N SER A 125 32.78 37.01 -39.54
CA SER A 125 33.07 36.84 -38.11
C SER A 125 31.84 36.49 -37.26
N ILE A 126 30.71 36.16 -37.88
CA ILE A 126 29.49 35.78 -37.15
C ILE A 126 29.27 34.29 -37.38
N ILE A 127 29.82 33.46 -36.48
CA ILE A 127 29.55 32.03 -36.25
C ILE A 127 28.65 31.39 -37.33
N ASP A 128 29.22 30.54 -38.19
CA ASP A 128 28.42 29.76 -39.15
C ASP A 128 27.62 28.68 -38.39
N PHE A 129 26.39 29.02 -38.03
CA PHE A 129 25.44 28.12 -37.36
C PHE A 129 25.12 26.88 -38.22
N LYS A 130 25.27 26.95 -39.54
CA LYS A 130 25.07 25.80 -40.43
C LYS A 130 26.19 24.78 -40.25
N ASP A 131 27.43 25.25 -40.14
CA ASP A 131 28.57 24.38 -39.84
C ASP A 131 28.55 23.89 -38.38
N LEU A 132 28.07 24.70 -37.43
CA LEU A 132 27.85 24.26 -36.05
C LEU A 132 26.79 23.15 -35.98
N ARG A 133 25.68 23.30 -36.72
CA ARG A 133 24.60 22.31 -36.81
C ARG A 133 25.07 20.99 -37.42
N LYS A 134 25.91 21.02 -38.47
CA LYS A 134 26.51 19.80 -39.06
C LYS A 134 27.38 19.02 -38.07
N ARG A 135 27.93 19.69 -37.05
CA ARG A 135 28.76 19.07 -36.01
C ARG A 135 27.98 18.60 -34.78
N VAL A 136 26.65 18.79 -34.75
CA VAL A 136 25.79 18.28 -33.67
C VAL A 136 25.98 16.79 -33.41
N PRO A 137 26.11 15.90 -34.42
CA PRO A 137 26.40 14.48 -34.18
C PRO A 137 27.73 14.26 -33.45
N GLU A 138 28.78 15.02 -33.81
CA GLU A 138 30.12 14.96 -33.18
C GLU A 138 30.05 15.39 -31.71
N PHE A 139 29.36 16.48 -31.40
CA PHE A 139 29.14 16.94 -30.02
C PHE A 139 28.29 15.95 -29.22
N THR A 140 27.28 15.36 -29.84
CA THR A 140 26.42 14.36 -29.21
C THR A 140 27.22 13.11 -28.84
N ASP A 141 28.10 12.64 -29.73
CA ASP A 141 28.97 11.49 -29.45
C ASP A 141 29.97 11.78 -28.33
N ALA A 142 30.53 13.01 -28.28
CA ALA A 142 31.40 13.42 -27.18
C ALA A 142 30.67 13.46 -25.83
N VAL A 143 29.46 14.01 -25.79
CA VAL A 143 28.62 14.05 -24.58
C VAL A 143 28.23 12.64 -24.13
N ILE A 144 27.87 11.75 -25.05
CA ILE A 144 27.56 10.36 -24.72
C ILE A 144 28.79 9.62 -24.18
N SER A 145 29.93 9.79 -24.81
CA SER A 145 31.17 9.16 -24.34
C SER A 145 31.52 9.62 -22.92
N GLU A 146 31.28 10.90 -22.60
CA GLU A 146 31.43 11.42 -21.24
C GLU A 146 30.37 10.82 -20.29
N ALA A 147 29.11 10.73 -20.71
CA ALA A 147 28.02 10.18 -19.92
C ALA A 147 28.17 8.67 -19.65
N GLU A 148 28.79 7.92 -20.56
CA GLU A 148 29.10 6.49 -20.42
C GLU A 148 30.16 6.21 -19.35
N LYS A 149 30.97 7.21 -18.96
CA LYS A 149 31.99 7.01 -17.93
C LYS A 149 31.35 6.59 -16.60
N PRO A 150 31.87 5.54 -15.92
CA PRO A 150 31.30 5.05 -14.67
C PRO A 150 31.12 6.14 -13.60
N THR A 151 32.07 7.07 -13.51
CA THR A 151 32.01 8.20 -12.56
C THR A 151 30.82 9.12 -12.82
N ASN A 152 30.53 9.43 -14.08
CA ASN A 152 29.42 10.31 -14.46
C ASN A 152 28.07 9.58 -14.35
N GLN A 153 28.01 8.29 -14.70
CA GLN A 153 26.84 7.47 -14.45
C GLN A 153 26.49 7.40 -12.96
N GLN A 154 27.48 7.18 -12.09
CA GLN A 154 27.26 7.14 -10.64
C GLN A 154 26.78 8.49 -10.09
N ARG A 155 27.30 9.61 -10.61
CA ARG A 155 26.80 10.96 -10.27
C ARG A 155 25.36 11.15 -10.71
N ALA A 156 25.00 10.75 -11.94
CA ALA A 156 23.64 10.84 -12.43
C ALA A 156 22.67 9.99 -11.58
N LYS A 157 23.02 8.73 -11.30
CA LYS A 157 22.26 7.85 -10.39
C LYS A 157 22.03 8.49 -9.02
N LYS A 158 23.07 9.08 -8.43
CA LYS A 158 22.99 9.77 -7.15
C LYS A 158 22.01 10.94 -7.19
N VAL A 159 22.11 11.81 -8.20
CA VAL A 159 21.21 12.96 -8.35
C VAL A 159 19.75 12.52 -8.53
N ILE A 160 19.50 11.51 -9.38
CA ILE A 160 18.14 10.98 -9.60
C ILE A 160 17.58 10.42 -8.29
N ARG A 161 18.37 9.63 -7.56
CA ARG A 161 17.99 9.07 -6.25
C ARG A 161 17.66 10.16 -5.23
N GLU A 162 18.48 11.19 -5.12
CA GLU A 162 18.26 12.30 -4.19
C GLU A 162 16.99 13.09 -4.56
N LYS A 163 16.79 13.41 -5.85
CA LYS A 163 15.59 14.11 -6.32
C LYS A 163 14.32 13.28 -6.14
N LEU A 164 14.38 11.97 -6.38
CA LEU A 164 13.27 11.07 -6.12
C LEU A 164 12.92 11.06 -4.63
N LYS A 165 13.90 10.90 -3.74
CA LYS A 165 13.67 10.92 -2.28
C LYS A 165 13.05 12.25 -1.85
N ALA A 166 13.54 13.38 -2.37
CA ALA A 166 12.97 14.68 -2.09
C ALA A 166 11.51 14.79 -2.57
N PHE A 167 11.23 14.39 -3.82
CA PHE A 167 9.88 14.39 -4.40
C PHE A 167 8.90 13.53 -3.58
N MET A 168 9.32 12.32 -3.22
CA MET A 168 8.48 11.40 -2.45
C MET A 168 8.17 11.98 -1.06
N ASN A 169 9.17 12.52 -0.36
CA ASN A 169 8.97 13.12 0.96
C ASN A 169 8.11 14.40 0.93
N GLU A 170 8.20 15.20 -0.13
CA GLU A 170 7.44 16.45 -0.27
C GLU A 170 5.98 16.19 -0.66
N ARG A 171 5.74 15.25 -1.58
CA ARG A 171 4.41 14.99 -2.14
C ARG A 171 3.60 13.97 -1.35
N PHE A 172 4.27 12.98 -0.75
CA PHE A 172 3.65 11.98 0.11
C PHE A 172 4.08 12.25 1.55
N GLN A 173 3.47 13.28 2.15
CA GLN A 173 3.70 13.57 3.56
C GLN A 173 3.18 12.43 4.44
N ARG A 174 3.96 12.07 5.45
CA ARG A 174 3.68 10.94 6.33
C ARG A 174 2.56 11.24 7.33
N HIS A 175 1.33 10.79 7.04
CA HIS A 175 0.15 11.15 7.84
C HIS A 175 -0.85 10.01 8.06
N THR A 176 -0.44 8.75 8.04
CA THR A 176 -1.36 7.67 8.43
C THR A 176 -1.50 7.65 9.95
N ASP A 177 -2.73 7.84 10.45
CA ASP A 177 -3.03 7.84 11.88
C ASP A 177 -2.90 6.43 12.47
N MET A 178 -1.79 6.17 13.15
CA MET A 178 -1.50 4.86 13.77
C MET A 178 -2.17 4.66 15.13
N ARG A 179 -2.94 5.62 15.66
CA ARG A 179 -3.45 5.53 17.04
C ARG A 179 -4.27 4.28 17.30
N ALA A 180 -5.11 3.86 16.35
CA ALA A 180 -5.91 2.64 16.49
C ALA A 180 -5.04 1.37 16.43
N TYR A 181 -4.02 1.36 15.58
CA TYR A 181 -3.05 0.28 15.48
C TYR A 181 -2.23 0.16 16.78
N ASP A 182 -1.64 1.27 17.23
CA ASP A 182 -0.80 1.34 18.43
C ASP A 182 -1.59 1.00 19.69
N ALA A 183 -2.85 1.43 19.78
CA ALA A 183 -3.73 1.08 20.88
C ALA A 183 -3.93 -0.44 20.99
N VAL A 184 -4.06 -1.16 19.87
CA VAL A 184 -4.18 -2.62 19.89
C VAL A 184 -2.87 -3.28 20.30
N ILE A 185 -1.73 -2.83 19.76
CA ILE A 185 -0.41 -3.36 20.14
C ILE A 185 -0.15 -3.18 21.64
N GLN A 186 -0.44 -1.99 22.18
CA GLN A 186 -0.30 -1.67 23.60
C GLN A 186 -1.27 -2.45 24.48
N LYS A 187 -2.52 -2.63 24.05
CA LYS A 187 -3.54 -3.42 24.78
C LYS A 187 -3.06 -4.84 25.08
N TYR A 188 -2.23 -5.42 24.22
CA TYR A 188 -1.69 -6.77 24.38
C TYR A 188 -0.24 -6.83 24.85
N HIS A 189 0.36 -5.69 25.22
CA HIS A 189 1.77 -5.58 25.61
C HIS A 189 2.73 -6.27 24.63
N ALA A 190 2.43 -6.17 23.33
CA ALA A 190 3.22 -6.78 22.29
C ALA A 190 4.26 -5.78 21.76
N ASP A 191 5.48 -6.26 21.48
CA ASP A 191 6.53 -5.40 20.90
C ASP A 191 6.32 -5.16 19.40
N ASN A 192 5.63 -6.07 18.71
CA ASN A 192 5.44 -6.03 17.27
C ASN A 192 4.17 -6.78 16.84
N LEU A 193 3.81 -6.61 15.57
CA LEU A 193 2.66 -7.27 14.94
C LEU A 193 2.71 -8.80 15.10
N THR A 194 3.90 -9.42 14.93
CA THR A 194 4.04 -10.88 15.01
C THR A 194 3.72 -11.42 16.40
N THR A 195 4.27 -10.81 17.46
CA THR A 195 3.98 -11.16 18.86
C THR A 195 2.50 -10.93 19.18
N CYS A 196 1.93 -9.81 18.73
CA CYS A 196 0.51 -9.51 18.94
C CYS A 196 -0.39 -10.54 18.24
N ASN A 197 -0.04 -10.95 17.02
CA ASN A 197 -0.77 -11.98 16.28
C ASN A 197 -0.73 -13.32 17.01
N THR A 198 0.42 -13.73 17.54
CA THR A 198 0.52 -14.97 18.34
C THR A 198 -0.36 -14.92 19.59
N VAL A 199 -0.39 -13.78 20.29
CA VAL A 199 -1.25 -13.59 21.47
C VAL A 199 -2.73 -13.67 21.09
N LEU A 200 -3.15 -12.93 20.07
CA LEU A 200 -4.53 -12.91 19.57
C LEU A 200 -4.99 -14.29 19.13
N ASP A 201 -4.17 -14.99 18.35
CA ASP A 201 -4.49 -16.32 17.84
C ASP A 201 -4.61 -17.36 18.95
N THR A 202 -3.70 -17.30 19.94
CA THR A 202 -3.77 -18.16 21.13
C THR A 202 -5.05 -17.94 21.93
N LYS A 203 -5.44 -16.67 22.15
CA LYS A 203 -6.68 -16.32 22.87
C LYS A 203 -7.92 -16.76 22.10
N MET A 204 -7.94 -16.54 20.79
CA MET A 204 -9.05 -16.91 19.92
C MET A 204 -9.22 -18.43 19.85
N HIS A 205 -8.12 -19.19 19.74
CA HIS A 205 -8.15 -20.65 19.74
C HIS A 205 -8.61 -21.23 21.09
N THR A 206 -8.21 -20.61 22.20
CA THR A 206 -8.66 -21.00 23.55
C THR A 206 -10.16 -20.79 23.72
N LEU A 207 -10.68 -19.63 23.30
CA LEU A 207 -12.11 -19.34 23.33
C LEU A 207 -12.90 -20.25 22.40
N GLN A 208 -12.41 -20.50 21.19
CA GLN A 208 -13.06 -21.40 20.25
C GLN A 208 -13.18 -22.83 20.81
N LYS A 209 -12.14 -23.34 21.47
CA LYS A 209 -12.20 -24.63 22.19
C LYS A 209 -13.25 -24.62 23.30
N GLY A 210 -13.29 -23.57 24.12
CA GLY A 210 -14.29 -23.41 25.18
C GLY A 210 -15.72 -23.38 24.64
N MET A 211 -15.96 -22.58 23.59
CA MET A 211 -17.25 -22.48 22.91
C MET A 211 -17.68 -23.81 22.30
N HIS A 212 -16.76 -24.52 21.63
CA HIS A 212 -17.06 -25.84 21.05
C HIS A 212 -17.46 -26.85 22.11
N SER A 213 -16.74 -26.90 23.24
CA SER A 213 -17.09 -27.76 24.37
C SER A 213 -18.45 -27.39 24.98
N ALA A 214 -18.73 -26.10 25.17
CA ALA A 214 -20.01 -25.62 25.68
C ALA A 214 -21.19 -25.95 24.74
N MET A 215 -20.99 -25.85 23.42
CA MET A 215 -22.00 -26.24 22.42
C MET A 215 -22.30 -27.74 22.47
N ILE A 216 -21.27 -28.60 22.55
CA ILE A 216 -21.45 -30.05 22.67
C ILE A 216 -22.22 -30.38 23.95
N LEU A 217 -21.85 -29.78 25.08
CA LEU A 217 -22.54 -30.00 26.35
C LEU A 217 -24.00 -29.53 26.29
N MET A 218 -24.26 -28.37 25.69
CA MET A 218 -25.62 -27.85 25.48
C MET A 218 -26.46 -28.82 24.64
N LEU A 219 -25.90 -29.35 23.56
CA LEU A 219 -26.57 -30.35 22.70
C LEU A 219 -26.90 -31.62 23.47
N LEU A 220 -25.97 -32.13 24.30
CA LEU A 220 -26.21 -33.29 25.15
C LEU A 220 -27.32 -33.04 26.17
N VAL A 221 -27.34 -31.87 26.82
CA VAL A 221 -28.39 -31.52 27.78
C VAL A 221 -29.76 -31.45 27.09
N VAL A 222 -29.85 -30.83 25.91
CA VAL A 222 -31.10 -30.79 25.12
C VAL A 222 -31.54 -32.20 24.72
N ALA A 223 -30.61 -33.05 24.27
CA ALA A 223 -30.90 -34.44 23.91
C ALA A 223 -31.43 -35.28 25.07
N VAL A 224 -31.08 -34.94 26.33
CA VAL A 224 -31.59 -35.58 27.54
C VAL A 224 -32.94 -35.00 28.00
N ILE A 225 -33.15 -33.69 27.84
CA ILE A 225 -34.41 -33.03 28.22
C ILE A 225 -35.59 -33.52 27.36
N ILE A 226 -35.39 -33.67 26.05
CA ILE A 226 -36.45 -34.09 25.11
C ILE A 226 -37.14 -35.40 25.55
N PRO A 227 -36.42 -36.53 25.76
CA PRO A 227 -37.05 -37.78 26.19
C PRO A 227 -37.64 -37.71 27.61
N LEU A 228 -37.04 -36.93 28.51
CA LEU A 228 -37.58 -36.67 29.86
C LEU A 228 -38.97 -36.02 29.81
N ILE A 229 -39.19 -35.09 28.88
CA ILE A 229 -40.48 -34.43 28.67
C ILE A 229 -41.48 -35.40 28.03
N ILE A 230 -41.06 -36.17 27.00
CA ILE A 230 -41.92 -37.16 26.33
C ILE A 230 -42.43 -38.21 27.32
N PHE A 231 -41.56 -38.72 28.20
CA PHE A 231 -41.89 -39.76 29.18
C PHE A 231 -42.87 -39.29 30.27
N GLN A 232 -42.98 -37.98 30.53
CA GLN A 232 -43.95 -37.44 31.48
C GLN A 232 -45.40 -37.49 30.95
N GLY A 233 -45.57 -37.63 29.63
CA GLY A 233 -46.88 -37.79 28.98
C GLY A 233 -47.74 -36.52 29.00
N SER A 234 -47.15 -35.36 29.27
CA SER A 234 -47.84 -34.06 29.30
C SER A 234 -47.41 -33.16 28.14
N LEU A 235 -47.23 -33.72 26.94
CA LEU A 235 -47.14 -32.90 25.72
C LEU A 235 -48.53 -32.33 25.45
N THR A 236 -48.88 -31.28 26.18
CA THR A 236 -49.95 -30.37 25.78
C THR A 236 -49.50 -29.75 24.46
N ALA A 237 -50.41 -29.66 23.47
CA ALA A 237 -50.14 -29.21 22.10
C ALA A 237 -49.32 -27.89 22.01
N ILE A 238 -49.36 -27.08 23.06
CA ILE A 238 -48.59 -25.84 23.25
C ILE A 238 -47.07 -26.09 23.21
N GLY A 239 -46.56 -27.18 23.79
CA GLY A 239 -45.13 -27.50 23.79
C GLY A 239 -44.58 -27.88 22.40
N LEU A 240 -45.44 -28.42 21.53
CA LEU A 240 -45.11 -28.79 20.16
C LEU A 240 -45.15 -27.56 19.23
N PHE A 241 -46.09 -26.63 19.49
CA PHE A 241 -46.24 -25.39 18.73
C PHE A 241 -45.08 -24.39 18.96
N LEU A 242 -44.53 -24.36 20.18
CA LEU A 242 -43.37 -23.51 20.50
C LEU A 242 -42.06 -24.01 19.87
N LEU A 243 -41.94 -25.31 19.59
CA LEU A 243 -40.77 -25.90 18.92
C LEU A 243 -40.82 -25.74 17.39
N SER A 244 -42.03 -25.59 16.81
CA SER A 244 -42.22 -25.27 15.39
C SER A 244 -42.25 -23.77 15.07
N GLY A 245 -42.23 -22.91 16.09
CA GLY A 245 -42.44 -21.46 15.95
C GLY A 245 -41.17 -20.63 15.74
N THR A 246 -39.99 -21.24 15.64
CA THR A 246 -38.73 -20.54 15.34
C THR A 246 -38.18 -20.98 13.99
N THR A 247 -38.87 -20.59 12.92
CA THR A 247 -38.30 -20.41 11.58
C THR A 247 -38.08 -18.94 11.32
#